data_AF-A0A7Y7XFW1-F1
#
_entry.id   AF-A0A7Y7XFW1-F1
#
_cell.length_a   1.000
_cell.length_b   1.000
_cell.length_c   1.000
_cell.angle_alpha   90.00
_cell.angle_beta   90.00
_cell.angle_gamma   90.00
#
_symmetry.space_group_name_H-M   'P 1'
#
loop_
_entity.id
_entity.type
_entity.pdbx_description
1 polymer ?
#
loop_
_entity_poly.entity_id
_entity_poly.type
_entity_poly.pdbx_seq_one_letter_code
_entity_poly.pdbx_strand_id
1 'polypeptide(L)'
;MKVSINLRLTLGSDNYNVNLDLPGSAPSAESPFLFGVDQFKFKTGEDTVDETSIDKLLQVAIGDSGQLYVAVKPPKSLIQAAGVDEVVKNLEVLVAEGEYDPKGHKFKPKNTP
;
A
#
# COMPACT_ATOMS: atom_id res chain seq x y z
N MET A 1 11.05 -18.69 -7.37
CA MET A 1 9.71 -18.58 -8.00
C MET A 1 9.01 -17.37 -7.41
N LYS A 2 8.62 -16.37 -8.21
CA LYS A 2 7.85 -15.21 -7.70
C LYS A 2 6.39 -15.64 -7.55
N VAL A 3 5.73 -15.23 -6.47
CA VAL A 3 4.29 -15.46 -6.25
C VAL A 3 3.61 -14.10 -6.11
N SER A 4 2.52 -13.91 -6.84
CA SER A 4 1.69 -12.72 -6.78
C SER A 4 0.24 -13.14 -6.54
N ILE A 5 -0.39 -12.60 -5.50
CA ILE A 5 -1.82 -12.77 -5.22
C ILE A 5 -2.48 -11.40 -5.38
N ASN A 6 -3.53 -11.37 -6.20
CA ASN A 6 -4.39 -10.22 -6.39
C ASN A 6 -5.83 -10.64 -6.06
N LEU A 7 -6.43 -10.00 -5.07
CA LEU A 7 -7.80 -10.27 -4.64
C LEU A 7 -8.60 -8.99 -4.71
N ARG A 8 -9.63 -8.98 -5.56
CA ARG A 8 -10.60 -7.88 -5.63
C ARG A 8 -11.81 -8.20 -4.75
N LEU A 9 -12.21 -7.23 -3.95
CA LEU A 9 -13.33 -7.30 -3.03
C LEU A 9 -14.23 -6.10 -3.25
N THR A 10 -15.54 -6.31 -3.18
CA THR A 10 -16.53 -5.23 -3.17
C THR A 10 -17.34 -5.34 -1.88
N LEU A 11 -17.40 -4.25 -1.12
CA LEU A 11 -18.15 -4.16 0.13
C LEU A 11 -19.06 -2.93 0.06
N GLY A 12 -20.37 -3.16 -0.09
CA GLY A 12 -21.31 -2.07 -0.36
C GLY A 12 -20.98 -1.39 -1.69
N SER A 13 -20.71 -0.08 -1.65
CA SER A 13 -20.30 0.70 -2.83
C SER A 13 -18.79 0.83 -3.00
N ASP A 14 -18.00 0.32 -2.04
CA ASP A 14 -16.55 0.43 -2.06
C ASP A 14 -15.90 -0.80 -2.70
N ASN A 15 -14.82 -0.57 -3.43
CA ASN A 15 -14.03 -1.63 -4.07
C ASN A 15 -12.60 -1.58 -3.56
N TYR A 16 -12.06 -2.76 -3.30
CA TYR A 16 -10.74 -2.96 -2.72
C TYR A 16 -9.95 -3.95 -3.53
N ASN A 17 -8.65 -3.71 -3.63
CA ASN A 17 -7.69 -4.61 -4.21
C ASN A 17 -6.64 -4.95 -3.15
N VAL A 18 -6.56 -6.22 -2.78
CA VAL A 18 -5.53 -6.74 -1.89
C VAL A 18 -4.44 -7.36 -2.75
N ASN A 19 -3.22 -6.83 -2.61
CA ASN A 19 -2.06 -7.22 -3.37
C ASN A 19 -1.02 -7.84 -2.43
N LEU A 20 -0.46 -8.99 -2.83
CA LEU A 20 0.65 -9.64 -2.15
C LEU A 20 1.66 -10.06 -3.21
N ASP A 21 2.87 -9.52 -3.12
CA ASP A 21 4.00 -9.90 -3.97
C ASP A 21 5.14 -10.47 -3.11
N LEU A 22 5.38 -11.76 -3.30
CA LEU A 22 6.48 -12.49 -2.68
C LEU A 22 7.64 -12.60 -3.67
N PRO A 23 8.82 -12.06 -3.34
CA PRO A 23 10.00 -12.19 -4.17
C PRO A 23 10.42 -13.66 -4.29
N GLY A 24 11.12 -14.01 -5.38
CA GLY A 24 11.54 -15.38 -5.65
C GLY A 24 12.70 -15.89 -4.80
N SER A 25 13.24 -15.03 -3.93
CA SER A 25 14.35 -15.25 -3.00
C SER A 25 14.03 -14.53 -1.68
N ALA A 26 14.96 -14.60 -0.72
CA ALA A 26 14.86 -13.76 0.48
C ALA A 26 14.67 -12.28 0.07
N PRO A 27 13.78 -11.53 0.75
CA PRO A 27 13.59 -10.11 0.48
C PRO A 27 14.90 -9.31 0.62
N SER A 28 15.02 -8.27 -0.20
CA SER A 28 16.16 -7.35 -0.20
C SER A 28 15.70 -5.92 -0.50
N ALA A 29 16.60 -4.95 -0.37
CA ALA A 29 16.32 -3.55 -0.73
C ALA A 29 15.75 -3.38 -2.15
N GLU A 30 16.26 -4.17 -3.10
CA GLU A 30 15.92 -4.09 -4.53
C GLU A 30 14.72 -4.96 -4.92
N SER A 31 14.41 -5.97 -4.10
CA SER A 31 13.28 -6.88 -4.33
C SER A 31 12.60 -7.19 -3.00
N PRO A 32 11.91 -6.21 -2.39
CA PRO A 32 11.23 -6.42 -1.13
C PRO A 32 10.01 -7.33 -1.30
N PHE A 33 9.58 -7.93 -0.20
CA PHE A 33 8.22 -8.40 -0.06
C PHE A 33 7.28 -7.19 -0.01
N LEU A 34 6.19 -7.25 -0.77
CA LEU A 34 5.19 -6.18 -0.79
C LEU A 34 3.81 -6.75 -0.45
N PHE A 35 3.12 -6.07 0.43
CA PHE A 35 1.72 -6.30 0.72
C PHE A 35 0.98 -4.97 0.72
N GLY A 36 -0.21 -4.92 0.16
CA GLY A 36 -0.98 -3.69 0.13
C GLY A 36 -2.47 -3.89 -0.04
N VAL A 37 -3.20 -2.87 0.37
CA VAL A 37 -4.64 -2.76 0.17
C VAL A 37 -4.91 -1.40 -0.45
N ASP A 38 -5.47 -1.42 -1.65
CA ASP A 38 -5.89 -0.23 -2.37
C ASP A 38 -7.42 -0.16 -2.38
N GLN A 39 -7.98 1.03 -2.20
CA GLN A 39 -9.38 1.32 -2.51
C GLN A 39 -9.47 1.92 -3.91
N PHE A 40 -10.47 1.56 -4.70
CA PHE A 40 -10.65 2.10 -6.04
C PHE A 40 -12.13 2.26 -6.41
N LYS A 41 -12.38 2.95 -7.52
CA LYS A 41 -13.68 3.02 -8.19
C LYS A 41 -13.58 2.41 -9.58
N PHE A 42 -14.68 1.86 -10.05
CA PHE A 42 -14.82 1.52 -11.45
C PHE A 42 -15.11 2.78 -12.27
N LYS A 43 -14.69 2.78 -13.53
CA LYS A 43 -15.14 3.80 -14.49
C LYS A 43 -16.64 3.67 -14.68
N THR A 44 -17.32 4.80 -14.81
CA THR A 44 -18.79 4.82 -14.94
C THR A 44 -19.25 3.98 -16.13
N GLY A 45 -20.02 2.93 -15.87
CA GLY A 45 -20.57 2.04 -16.90
C GLY A 45 -19.62 0.95 -17.40
N GLU A 46 -18.45 0.76 -16.78
CA GLU A 46 -17.46 -0.24 -17.15
C GLU A 46 -16.97 -1.01 -15.92
N ASP A 47 -16.61 -2.30 -16.08
CA ASP A 47 -15.92 -3.09 -15.04
C ASP A 47 -14.39 -2.82 -15.02
N THR A 48 -13.96 -1.67 -15.54
CA THR A 48 -12.56 -1.26 -15.58
C THR A 48 -12.24 -0.34 -14.41
N VAL A 49 -11.06 -0.53 -13.79
CA VAL A 49 -10.62 0.31 -12.67
C VAL A 49 -10.31 1.72 -13.18
N ASP A 50 -10.78 2.74 -12.47
CA ASP A 50 -10.31 4.11 -12.63
C ASP A 50 -9.00 4.27 -11.86
N GLU A 51 -7.87 4.17 -12.56
CA GLU A 51 -6.52 4.30 -11.99
C GLU A 51 -6.30 5.61 -11.23
N THR A 52 -7.03 6.68 -11.57
CA THR A 52 -6.92 7.98 -10.87
C THR A 52 -7.64 8.00 -9.52
N SER A 53 -8.52 7.02 -9.28
CA SER A 53 -9.29 6.87 -8.05
C SER A 53 -8.60 6.03 -6.99
N ILE A 54 -7.47 5.40 -7.34
CA ILE A 54 -6.75 4.48 -6.45
C ILE A 54 -6.24 5.24 -5.23
N ASP A 55 -6.66 4.77 -4.05
CA ASP A 55 -6.19 5.27 -2.76
C ASP A 55 -5.54 4.13 -1.98
N LYS A 56 -4.28 4.31 -1.60
CA LYS A 56 -3.50 3.29 -0.89
C LYS A 56 -3.87 3.33 0.60
N LEU A 57 -4.54 2.30 1.08
CA LEU A 57 -5.01 2.20 2.46
C LEU A 57 -4.01 1.51 3.37
N LEU A 58 -3.31 0.51 2.84
CA LEU A 58 -2.24 -0.17 3.55
C LEU A 58 -1.11 -0.44 2.56
N GLN A 59 0.11 -0.14 2.98
CA GLN A 59 1.32 -0.53 2.27
C GLN A 59 2.29 -1.10 3.29
N VAL A 60 2.76 -2.31 3.05
CA VAL A 60 3.81 -2.96 3.83
C VAL A 60 4.91 -3.37 2.85
N ALA A 61 6.14 -2.95 3.12
CA ALA A 61 7.31 -3.43 2.42
C ALA A 61 8.34 -3.97 3.43
N ILE A 62 8.89 -5.15 3.13
CA ILE A 62 9.92 -5.79 3.93
C ILE A 62 11.09 -6.12 3.02
N GLY A 63 12.24 -5.49 3.27
CA GLY A 63 13.51 -5.74 2.57
C GLY A 63 14.44 -6.65 3.39
N ASP A 64 15.74 -6.35 3.37
CA ASP A 64 16.75 -7.03 4.20
C ASP A 64 16.83 -6.44 5.63
N SER A 65 17.94 -6.65 6.34
CA SER A 65 18.08 -6.33 7.78
C SER A 65 17.78 -4.86 8.11
N GLY A 66 16.71 -4.64 8.87
CA GLY A 66 16.20 -3.32 9.26
C GLY A 66 15.25 -2.68 8.25
N GLN A 67 15.09 -3.23 7.05
CA GLN A 67 14.28 -2.59 6.03
C GLN A 67 12.79 -2.94 6.19
N LEU A 68 12.08 -2.17 7.01
CA LEU A 68 10.64 -2.23 7.19
C LEU A 68 10.01 -0.91 6.77
N TYR A 69 8.87 -0.98 6.07
CA TYR A 69 8.02 0.17 5.81
C TYR A 69 6.57 -0.24 5.99
N VAL A 70 5.82 0.55 6.76
CA VAL A 70 4.37 0.40 6.93
C VAL A 70 3.74 1.77 6.79
N ALA A 71 2.75 1.90 5.92
CA ALA A 71 1.90 3.08 5.83
C ALA A 71 0.43 2.65 5.87
N VAL A 72 -0.36 3.38 6.66
CA VAL A 72 -1.79 3.11 6.86
C VAL A 72 -2.57 4.39 6.64
N LYS A 73 -3.67 4.28 5.91
CA LYS A 73 -4.61 5.36 5.67
C LYS A 73 -6.05 4.84 5.85
N PRO A 74 -6.91 5.55 6.59
CA PRO A 74 -8.30 5.17 6.71
C PRO A 74 -9.04 5.28 5.36
N PRO A 75 -10.01 4.37 5.07
CA PRO A 75 -10.87 4.48 3.89
C PRO A 75 -11.64 5.79 3.87
N LYS A 76 -11.65 6.48 2.72
CA LYS A 76 -12.33 7.79 2.57
C LYS A 76 -13.81 7.73 2.91
N SER A 77 -14.48 6.63 2.57
CA SER A 77 -15.91 6.41 2.84
C SER A 77 -16.21 6.38 4.34
N LEU A 78 -15.36 5.76 5.15
CA LEU A 78 -15.50 5.73 6.61
C LEU A 78 -15.26 7.10 7.25
N ILE A 79 -14.28 7.86 6.75
CA ILE A 79 -14.03 9.24 7.20
C ILE A 79 -15.27 10.11 6.97
N GLN A 80 -15.86 10.02 5.77
CA GLN A 80 -17.07 10.76 5.42
C GLN A 80 -18.28 10.33 6.26
N ALA A 81 -18.49 9.02 6.44
CA ALA A 81 -19.61 8.50 7.23
C ALA A 81 -19.52 8.88 8.71
N ALA A 82 -18.31 9.06 9.24
CA ALA A 82 -18.08 9.46 10.63
C ALA A 82 -18.29 10.98 10.88
N GLY A 83 -18.56 11.79 9.84
CA GLY A 83 -18.85 13.22 9.98
C GLY A 83 -17.68 14.04 10.54
N VAL A 84 -16.45 13.57 10.34
CA VAL A 84 -15.24 14.21 10.87
C VAL A 84 -14.70 15.19 9.82
N ASP A 85 -15.07 16.47 9.93
CA ASP A 85 -14.61 17.55 9.02
C ASP A 85 -13.10 17.83 9.14
N GLU A 86 -12.51 17.54 10.30
CA GLU A 86 -11.08 17.69 10.57
C GLU A 86 -10.43 16.33 10.84
N VAL A 87 -9.99 15.70 9.75
CA VAL A 87 -9.34 14.39 9.72
C VAL A 87 -8.13 14.36 10.66
N VAL A 88 -7.86 13.21 11.30
CA VAL A 88 -6.49 12.81 11.68
C VAL A 88 -5.69 12.73 10.38
N LYS A 89 -5.19 13.87 9.92
CA LYS A 89 -4.82 14.12 8.51
C LYS A 89 -3.84 13.09 7.97
N ASN A 90 -3.02 12.49 8.83
CA ASN A 90 -2.17 11.35 8.54
C ASN A 90 -1.89 10.61 9.87
N LEU A 91 -2.49 9.43 10.10
CA LEU A 91 -1.90 8.48 11.05
C LEU A 91 -0.87 7.63 10.28
N GLU A 92 0.23 8.27 9.91
CA GLU A 92 1.38 7.57 9.35
C GLU A 92 2.17 6.96 10.49
N VAL A 93 1.91 5.69 10.82
CA VAL A 93 2.76 4.93 11.73
C VAL A 93 3.95 4.40 10.93
N LEU A 94 4.94 5.26 10.71
CA LEU A 94 6.17 4.90 10.03
C LEU A 94 7.11 4.18 11.01
N VAL A 95 7.10 2.85 10.98
CA VAL A 95 8.18 2.05 11.59
C VAL A 95 9.17 1.75 10.48
N ALA A 96 10.23 2.56 10.39
CA ALA A 96 11.28 2.39 9.39
C ALA A 96 12.67 2.34 10.04
N GLU A 97 13.36 1.22 9.87
CA GLU A 97 14.80 1.10 10.11
C GLU A 97 15.55 1.30 8.75
N GLY A 98 15.41 2.50 8.17
CA GLY A 98 16.00 2.86 6.87
C GLY A 98 15.15 3.90 6.12
N GLU A 99 15.65 4.46 5.00
CA GLU A 99 14.87 5.38 4.15
C GLU A 99 14.22 4.61 2.98
N TYR A 100 12.89 4.53 2.93
CA TYR A 100 12.13 3.90 1.83
C TYR A 100 11.68 4.94 0.78
N ASP A 101 11.85 4.63 -0.51
CA ASP A 101 11.25 5.38 -1.62
C ASP A 101 9.94 4.71 -2.07
N PRO A 102 8.77 5.29 -1.74
CA PRO A 102 7.48 4.71 -2.10
C PRO A 102 7.15 4.83 -3.58
N LYS A 103 7.85 5.66 -4.36
CA LYS A 103 7.63 5.77 -5.81
C LYS A 103 8.46 4.75 -6.58
N GLY A 104 9.70 4.53 -6.15
CA GLY A 104 10.61 3.53 -6.71
C GLY A 104 10.38 2.11 -6.18
N HIS A 105 9.61 1.96 -5.10
CA HIS A 105 9.41 0.71 -4.35
C HIS A 105 10.72 0.07 -3.87
N LYS A 106 11.67 0.89 -3.41
CA LYS A 106 13.01 0.44 -2.97
C LYS A 106 13.43 1.15 -1.70
N PHE A 107 14.29 0.50 -0.91
CA PHE A 107 15.02 1.19 0.16
C PHE A 107 16.26 1.89 -0.41
N LYS A 108 16.60 3.05 0.13
CA LYS A 108 17.85 3.72 -0.22
C LYS A 108 19.04 2.94 0.34
N PRO A 109 20.19 2.91 -0.37
CA PRO A 109 21.42 2.35 0.16
C PRO A 109 21.80 3.01 1.48
N LYS A 110 22.28 2.22 2.44
CA LYS A 110 22.78 2.73 3.71
C LYS A 110 24.04 3.56 3.44
N ASN A 111 23.98 4.89 3.59
CA ASN A 111 25.19 5.72 3.58
C ASN A 111 26.07 5.26 4.75
N THR A 112 27.15 4.57 4.43
CA THR A 112 28.15 4.15 5.41
C THR A 112 29.23 5.23 5.39
N PRO A 113 29.52 5.91 6.52
CA PRO A 113 30.70 6.77 6.66
C PRO A 113 32.01 6.00 6.45
#